data_AF-R4YMF2-F1
#
_entry.id   AF-R4YMF2-F1
#
_cell.length_a   1.000
_cell.length_b   1.000
_cell.length_c   1.000
_cell.angle_alpha   90.00
_cell.angle_beta   90.00
_cell.angle_gamma   90.00
#
_symmetry.space_group_name_H-M   'P 1'
#
loop_
_entity.id
_entity.type
_entity.pdbx_description
1 polymer ?
#
loop_
_entity_poly.entity_id
_entity_poly.type
_entity_poly.pdbx_seq_one_letter_code
_entity_poly.pdbx_strand_id
1 'polypeptide(L)'
;MSKQNNESTQDVMHELVDTFDEYVVCMTFATKDIREYGEKLTAGSFSNDHQMWIGSDLDSNPKMHARIKTVECIEKCKENSGFSNEIRKSLLCTMYSLWDELYRHRVAAASNMEAKDLICPIMGDMRKIRHCIIHHKSIVPETGISFEVLDWELSPGRLEITHEHFLDFNDAVRGERMKIHSCKQSPEMEKIFQLMTKKERRRFEDFYKIKGNRENDVEWPGLKQVLNRIEQAKCQKSESEA
;
A
#
# COMPACT_ATOMS: atom_id res chain seq x y z
N MET A 1 3.03 -12.94 -31.22
CA MET A 1 4.02 -13.78 -30.51
C MET A 1 4.56 -12.93 -29.37
N SER A 2 4.09 -13.18 -28.15
CA SER A 2 4.55 -12.45 -26.96
C SER A 2 5.97 -12.89 -26.65
N LYS A 3 6.92 -11.93 -26.59
CA LYS A 3 8.22 -12.19 -25.97
C LYS A 3 7.93 -12.49 -24.50
N GLN A 4 8.01 -13.76 -24.10
CA GLN A 4 8.19 -14.09 -22.69
C GLN A 4 9.52 -13.47 -22.28
N ASN A 5 9.47 -12.27 -21.70
CA ASN A 5 10.60 -11.74 -20.97
C ASN A 5 10.89 -12.74 -19.86
N ASN A 6 12.08 -13.33 -19.89
CA ASN A 6 12.62 -14.20 -18.85
C ASN A 6 13.08 -13.36 -17.66
N GLU A 7 12.23 -12.42 -17.22
CA GLU A 7 12.49 -11.55 -16.10
C GLU A 7 12.40 -12.37 -14.82
N SER A 8 13.50 -12.41 -14.04
CA SER A 8 13.50 -13.15 -12.79
C SER A 8 12.84 -12.32 -11.68
N THR A 9 12.33 -12.99 -10.65
CA THR A 9 11.79 -12.28 -9.47
C THR A 9 12.84 -11.36 -8.84
N GLN A 10 14.12 -11.71 -8.89
CA GLN A 10 15.20 -10.87 -8.37
C GLN A 10 15.34 -9.57 -9.16
N ASP A 11 15.23 -9.60 -10.48
CA ASP A 11 15.30 -8.41 -11.34
C ASP A 11 14.15 -7.45 -11.04
N VAL A 12 12.92 -7.96 -10.93
CA VAL A 12 11.74 -7.15 -10.58
C VAL A 12 11.91 -6.48 -9.21
N MET A 13 12.44 -7.22 -8.24
CA MET A 13 12.65 -6.72 -6.89
C MET A 13 13.76 -5.67 -6.83
N HIS A 14 14.83 -5.84 -7.60
CA HIS A 14 15.89 -4.83 -7.70
C HIS A 14 15.35 -3.52 -8.26
N GLU A 15 14.57 -3.59 -9.35
CA GLU A 15 13.97 -2.39 -9.96
C GLU A 15 12.97 -1.71 -9.02
N LEU A 16 12.16 -2.48 -8.27
CA LEU A 16 11.26 -1.93 -7.26
C LEU A 16 12.05 -1.16 -6.19
N VAL A 17 13.15 -1.74 -5.69
CA VAL A 17 14.01 -1.11 -4.68
C VAL A 17 14.65 0.16 -5.22
N ASP A 18 15.22 0.13 -6.42
CA ASP A 18 15.82 1.31 -7.06
C ASP A 18 14.79 2.44 -7.22
N THR A 19 13.57 2.09 -7.65
CA THR A 19 12.47 3.06 -7.80
C THR A 19 12.06 3.67 -6.46
N PHE A 20 12.03 2.87 -5.40
CA PHE A 20 11.68 3.34 -4.06
C PHE A 20 12.79 4.22 -3.46
N ASP A 21 14.05 3.88 -3.71
CA ASP A 21 15.21 4.71 -3.37
C ASP A 21 15.14 6.08 -4.04
N GLU A 22 14.77 6.15 -5.33
CA GLU A 22 14.56 7.43 -6.02
C GLU A 22 13.53 8.30 -5.30
N TYR A 23 12.46 7.71 -4.75
CA TYR A 23 11.48 8.46 -3.95
C TYR A 23 12.02 8.91 -2.61
N VAL A 24 12.88 8.12 -1.95
CA VAL A 24 13.58 8.57 -0.74
C VAL A 24 14.49 9.75 -1.06
N VAL A 25 15.26 9.68 -2.15
CA VAL A 25 16.12 10.78 -2.59
C VAL A 25 15.30 12.04 -2.90
N CYS A 26 14.22 11.89 -3.66
CA CYS A 26 13.29 12.99 -3.97
C CYS A 26 12.69 13.62 -2.71
N MET A 27 12.20 12.79 -1.77
CA MET A 27 11.64 13.25 -0.49
C MET A 27 12.68 14.01 0.34
N THR A 28 13.91 13.50 0.41
CA THR A 28 14.99 14.14 1.16
C THR A 28 15.32 15.52 0.61
N PHE A 29 15.52 15.66 -0.71
CA PHE A 29 15.78 16.96 -1.32
C PHE A 29 14.60 17.93 -1.15
N ALA A 30 13.38 17.48 -1.46
CA ALA A 30 12.20 18.34 -1.38
C ALA A 30 11.95 18.85 0.05
N THR A 31 12.05 17.98 1.06
CA THR A 31 11.79 18.36 2.45
C THR A 31 12.92 19.21 3.05
N LYS A 32 14.16 19.00 2.64
CA LYS A 32 15.29 19.87 3.00
C LYS A 32 15.08 21.29 2.47
N ASP A 33 14.76 21.44 1.18
CA ASP A 33 14.56 22.75 0.56
C ASP A 33 13.36 23.50 1.16
N ILE A 34 12.27 22.79 1.46
CA ILE A 34 11.11 23.35 2.16
C ILE A 34 11.49 23.91 3.53
N ARG A 35 12.31 23.18 4.29
CA ARG A 35 12.78 23.60 5.60
C ARG A 35 13.66 24.85 5.50
N GLU A 36 14.67 24.81 4.63
CA GLU A 36 15.57 25.95 4.40
C GLU A 36 14.81 27.19 3.92
N TYR A 37 13.77 27.02 3.11
CA TYR A 37 12.90 28.13 2.69
C TYR A 37 12.16 28.74 3.88
N GLY A 38 11.61 27.91 4.77
CA GLY A 38 10.98 28.35 6.02
C GLY A 38 11.95 29.12 6.92
N GLU A 39 13.19 28.63 7.08
CA GLU A 39 14.25 29.29 7.85
C GLU A 39 14.65 30.64 7.26
N LYS A 40 14.71 30.77 5.92
CA LYS A 40 14.96 32.08 5.28
C LYS A 40 13.84 33.07 5.57
N LEU A 41 12.59 32.61 5.63
CA LEU A 41 11.46 33.47 5.97
C LEU A 41 11.50 33.92 7.44
N THR A 42 12.00 33.12 8.39
CA THR A 42 12.05 33.56 9.80
C THR A 42 12.98 34.74 10.06
N ALA A 43 13.92 35.03 9.15
CA ALA A 43 14.75 36.22 9.21
C ALA A 43 13.95 37.53 8.99
N GLY A 44 12.76 37.45 8.39
CA GLY A 44 11.85 38.57 8.22
C GLY A 44 10.91 38.77 9.41
N SER A 45 10.54 40.02 9.69
CA SER A 45 9.45 40.34 10.62
C SER A 45 8.16 40.56 9.82
N PHE A 46 7.19 39.64 9.97
CA PHE A 46 5.93 39.68 9.24
C PHE A 46 4.74 39.84 10.19
N SER A 47 3.78 40.67 9.80
CA SER A 47 2.49 40.73 10.51
C SER A 47 1.65 39.48 10.23
N ASN A 48 0.67 39.21 11.10
CA ASN A 48 -0.26 38.08 10.95
C ASN A 48 -1.15 38.13 9.69
N ASP A 49 -1.22 39.28 9.04
CA ASP A 49 -1.98 39.51 7.81
C ASP A 49 -1.11 39.54 6.55
N HIS A 50 0.22 39.51 6.71
CA HIS A 50 1.13 39.46 5.58
C HIS A 50 0.96 38.16 4.79
N GLN A 51 0.78 38.28 3.48
CA GLN A 51 0.58 37.16 2.57
C GLN A 51 1.77 37.03 1.63
N MET A 52 2.27 35.81 1.51
CA MET A 52 3.18 35.43 0.45
C MET A 52 2.36 34.93 -0.74
N TRP A 53 2.86 35.18 -1.94
CA TRP A 53 2.28 34.74 -3.19
C TRP A 53 3.22 33.82 -3.96
N ILE A 54 2.67 32.79 -4.56
CA ILE A 54 3.36 31.94 -5.53
C ILE A 54 2.91 32.40 -6.92
N GLY A 55 3.87 32.88 -7.71
CA GLY A 55 3.63 33.39 -9.06
C GLY A 55 4.48 32.67 -10.10
N SER A 56 4.12 32.84 -11.37
CA SER A 56 4.89 32.32 -12.50
C SER A 56 6.19 33.11 -12.71
N ASP A 57 7.28 32.41 -13.01
CA ASP A 57 8.55 33.01 -13.42
C ASP A 57 8.58 33.22 -14.93
N LEU A 58 7.74 34.13 -15.43
CA LEU A 58 7.62 34.47 -16.85
C LEU A 58 8.10 35.90 -17.10
N ASP A 59 8.94 36.08 -18.13
CA ASP A 59 9.45 37.39 -18.56
C ASP A 59 8.35 38.38 -18.97
N SER A 60 7.20 37.86 -19.41
CA SER A 60 6.05 38.67 -19.76
C SER A 60 4.76 38.13 -19.15
N ASN A 61 3.97 39.03 -18.57
CA ASN A 61 2.68 38.78 -17.94
C ASN A 61 2.71 37.77 -16.76
N PRO A 62 3.47 38.04 -15.68
CA PRO A 62 3.51 37.16 -14.51
C PRO A 62 2.13 37.06 -13.86
N LYS A 63 1.74 35.83 -13.49
CA LYS A 63 0.46 35.53 -12.84
C LYS A 63 0.67 35.01 -11.43
N MET A 64 -0.15 35.50 -10.52
CA MET A 64 -0.23 34.99 -9.15
C MET A 64 -1.18 33.78 -9.12
N HIS A 65 -0.68 32.64 -8.67
CA HIS A 65 -1.41 31.37 -8.70
C HIS A 65 -1.95 30.97 -7.32
N ALA A 66 -1.20 31.25 -6.27
CA ALA A 66 -1.59 30.89 -4.91
C ALA A 66 -1.10 31.91 -3.90
N ARG A 67 -1.72 31.91 -2.72
CA ARG A 67 -1.31 32.74 -1.59
C ARG A 67 -1.42 31.96 -0.28
N ILE A 68 -0.57 32.32 0.67
CA ILE A 68 -0.59 31.79 2.04
C ILE A 68 -0.16 32.88 3.01
N LYS A 69 -0.69 32.87 4.24
CA LYS A 69 -0.15 33.74 5.30
C LYS A 69 1.30 33.36 5.54
N THR A 70 2.18 34.36 5.64
CA THR A 70 3.62 34.07 5.75
C THR A 70 3.96 33.33 7.03
N VAL A 71 3.31 33.70 8.14
CA VAL A 71 3.41 33.00 9.42
C VAL A 71 2.94 31.53 9.35
N GLU A 72 1.87 31.26 8.57
CA GLU A 72 1.38 29.89 8.35
C GLU A 72 2.34 29.09 7.47
N CYS A 73 2.93 29.71 6.45
CA CYS A 73 3.93 29.06 5.61
C CYS A 73 5.16 28.65 6.42
N ILE A 74 5.68 29.56 7.27
CA ILE A 74 6.81 29.26 8.16
C ILE A 74 6.50 28.03 9.01
N GLU A 75 5.31 27.97 9.60
CA GLU A 75 4.89 26.82 10.42
C GLU A 75 4.84 25.52 9.59
N LYS A 76 4.27 25.57 8.39
CA LYS A 76 4.14 24.41 7.49
C LYS A 76 5.47 23.94 6.88
N CYS A 77 6.47 24.82 6.84
CA CYS A 77 7.83 24.52 6.36
C CYS A 77 8.70 23.83 7.43
N LYS A 78 8.31 23.85 8.70
CA LYS A 78 9.07 23.15 9.76
C LYS A 78 9.20 21.66 9.46
N GLU A 79 10.24 21.06 10.01
CA GLU A 79 10.47 19.62 9.91
C GLU A 79 9.29 18.83 10.48
N ASN A 80 8.88 17.78 9.77
CA ASN A 80 7.69 16.95 10.07
C ASN A 80 6.35 17.70 10.14
N SER A 81 6.32 18.97 9.75
CA SER A 81 5.10 19.77 9.67
C SER A 81 4.37 19.59 8.33
N GLY A 82 3.38 20.44 8.09
CA GLY A 82 2.40 20.36 7.01
C GLY A 82 2.97 19.94 5.65
N PHE A 83 3.84 20.73 5.03
CA PHE A 83 4.24 20.46 3.64
C PHE A 83 5.05 19.17 3.49
N SER A 84 6.04 18.97 4.35
CA SER A 84 6.89 17.78 4.33
C SER A 84 6.09 16.51 4.63
N ASN A 85 5.12 16.58 5.55
CA ASN A 85 4.21 15.48 5.86
C ASN A 85 3.31 15.12 4.65
N GLU A 86 2.76 16.12 3.95
CA GLU A 86 1.93 15.87 2.76
C GLU A 86 2.74 15.25 1.60
N ILE A 87 4.01 15.66 1.40
CA ILE A 87 4.89 15.03 0.41
C ILE A 87 5.11 13.55 0.74
N ARG A 88 5.43 13.23 1.99
CA ARG A 88 5.64 11.83 2.42
C ARG A 88 4.39 10.99 2.23
N LYS A 89 3.22 11.50 2.65
CA LYS A 89 1.93 10.81 2.42
C LYS A 89 1.70 10.54 0.94
N SER A 90 1.94 11.54 0.09
CA SER A 90 1.78 11.41 -1.36
C SER A 90 2.70 10.33 -1.92
N LEU A 91 3.99 10.35 -1.56
CA LEU A 91 4.97 9.39 -2.04
C LEU A 91 4.68 7.97 -1.54
N LEU A 92 4.27 7.80 -0.28
CA LEU A 92 3.83 6.49 0.25
C LEU A 92 2.63 5.93 -0.54
N CYS A 93 1.68 6.79 -0.92
CA CYS A 93 0.55 6.38 -1.77
C CYS A 93 1.03 5.96 -3.16
N THR A 94 1.95 6.71 -3.76
CA THR A 94 2.56 6.39 -5.06
C THR A 94 3.31 5.06 -5.01
N MET A 95 4.15 4.84 -4.00
CA MET A 95 4.89 3.60 -3.77
C MET A 95 3.95 2.40 -3.68
N TYR A 96 2.86 2.51 -2.90
CA TYR A 96 1.86 1.45 -2.83
C TYR A 96 1.16 1.20 -4.18
N SER A 97 0.78 2.25 -4.91
CA SER A 97 0.13 2.10 -6.21
C SER A 97 1.05 1.39 -7.21
N LEU A 98 2.34 1.73 -7.24
CA LEU A 98 3.32 1.03 -8.06
C LEU A 98 3.45 -0.45 -7.67
N TRP A 99 3.50 -0.74 -6.37
CA TRP A 99 3.48 -2.11 -5.91
C TRP A 99 2.23 -2.85 -6.41
N ASP A 100 1.03 -2.35 -6.11
CA ASP A 100 -0.22 -3.07 -6.34
C ASP A 100 -0.58 -3.18 -7.84
N GLU A 101 -0.27 -2.15 -8.63
CA GLU A 101 -0.67 -2.05 -10.04
C GLU A 101 0.40 -2.59 -11.01
N LEU A 102 1.68 -2.61 -10.62
CA LEU A 102 2.79 -3.00 -11.50
C LEU A 102 3.64 -4.13 -10.92
N TYR A 103 4.37 -3.86 -9.84
CA TYR A 103 5.43 -4.78 -9.39
C TYR A 103 4.88 -6.09 -8.84
N ARG A 104 3.75 -6.07 -8.13
CA ARG A 104 3.09 -7.29 -7.65
C ARG A 104 2.72 -8.23 -8.80
N HIS A 105 2.24 -7.68 -9.90
CA HIS A 105 1.88 -8.46 -11.09
C HIS A 105 3.11 -9.04 -11.80
N ARG A 106 4.20 -8.27 -11.87
CA ARG A 106 5.48 -8.74 -12.44
C ARG A 106 6.12 -9.84 -11.58
N VAL A 107 6.16 -9.67 -10.26
CA VAL A 107 6.63 -10.70 -9.30
C VAL A 107 5.82 -11.99 -9.45
N ALA A 108 4.50 -11.87 -9.57
CA ALA A 108 3.61 -13.01 -9.73
C ALA A 108 3.91 -13.76 -11.04
N ALA A 109 4.04 -13.03 -12.15
CA ALA A 109 4.37 -13.61 -13.45
C ALA A 109 5.73 -14.32 -13.45
N ALA A 110 6.77 -13.69 -12.89
CA ALA A 110 8.11 -14.27 -12.76
C ALA A 110 8.13 -15.55 -11.90
N SER A 111 7.22 -15.66 -10.93
CA SER A 111 7.07 -16.83 -10.05
C SER A 111 6.03 -17.86 -10.54
N ASN A 112 5.44 -17.69 -11.73
CA ASN A 112 4.32 -18.51 -12.23
C ASN A 112 3.12 -18.59 -11.28
N MET A 113 2.79 -17.47 -10.65
CA MET A 113 1.70 -17.30 -9.68
C MET A 113 0.72 -16.22 -10.13
N GLU A 114 -0.47 -16.19 -9.53
CA GLU A 114 -1.38 -15.05 -9.69
C GLU A 114 -1.09 -13.99 -8.62
N ALA A 115 -1.18 -12.70 -8.98
CA ALA A 115 -0.94 -11.60 -8.05
C ALA A 115 -1.81 -11.66 -6.79
N LYS A 116 -3.05 -12.13 -6.92
CA LYS A 116 -4.01 -12.31 -5.81
C LYS A 116 -3.54 -13.37 -4.80
N ASP A 117 -2.61 -14.23 -5.18
CA ASP A 117 -2.07 -15.30 -4.35
C ASP A 117 -0.80 -14.89 -3.60
N LEU A 118 -0.19 -13.78 -4.00
CA LEU A 118 0.93 -13.17 -3.30
C LEU A 118 0.47 -12.45 -2.05
N ILE A 119 1.19 -12.72 -0.97
CA ILE A 119 1.08 -12.07 0.33
C ILE A 119 2.42 -11.38 0.58
N CYS A 120 2.33 -10.10 0.95
CA CYS A 120 3.46 -9.26 1.28
C CYS A 120 3.06 -8.38 2.48
N PRO A 121 3.40 -8.79 3.71
CA PRO A 121 2.95 -8.13 4.94
C PRO A 121 3.28 -6.62 4.99
N ILE A 122 4.49 -6.22 4.59
CA ILE A 122 4.92 -4.81 4.59
C ILE A 122 4.06 -3.94 3.64
N MET A 123 3.63 -4.49 2.51
CA MET A 123 2.69 -3.81 1.61
C MET A 123 1.26 -3.82 2.14
N GLY A 124 0.91 -4.84 2.95
CA GLY A 124 -0.32 -4.85 3.73
C GLY A 124 -0.38 -3.72 4.76
N ASP A 125 0.73 -3.40 5.41
CA ASP A 125 0.85 -2.24 6.30
C ASP A 125 0.75 -0.93 5.54
N MET A 126 1.44 -0.81 4.40
CA MET A 126 1.34 0.35 3.55
C MET A 126 -0.08 0.59 3.03
N ARG A 127 -0.83 -0.48 2.74
CA ARG A 127 -2.26 -0.41 2.38
C ARG A 127 -3.08 0.26 3.48
N LYS A 128 -2.81 -0.03 4.76
CA LYS A 128 -3.51 0.59 5.90
C LYS A 128 -3.22 2.08 5.99
N ILE A 129 -1.96 2.48 5.77
CA ILE A 129 -1.55 3.90 5.73
C ILE A 129 -2.27 4.63 4.59
N ARG A 130 -2.21 4.08 3.36
CA ARG A 130 -2.92 4.62 2.20
C ARG A 130 -4.43 4.73 2.46
N HIS A 131 -5.02 3.72 3.09
CA HIS A 131 -6.44 3.75 3.46
C HIS A 131 -6.75 4.91 4.42
N CYS A 132 -5.90 5.15 5.43
CA CYS A 132 -6.05 6.30 6.32
C CYS A 132 -5.94 7.63 5.55
N ILE A 133 -4.96 7.76 4.65
CA ILE A 133 -4.76 8.98 3.84
C ILE A 133 -5.98 9.27 2.95
N ILE A 134 -6.39 8.29 2.14
CA ILE A 134 -7.41 8.46 1.10
C ILE A 134 -8.84 8.43 1.66
N HIS A 135 -9.15 7.44 2.51
CA HIS A 135 -10.53 7.18 2.93
C HIS A 135 -10.87 7.79 4.29
N HIS A 136 -9.89 7.99 5.17
CA HIS A 136 -10.11 8.61 6.48
C HIS A 136 -9.60 10.05 6.56
N LYS A 137 -9.36 10.70 5.41
CA LYS A 137 -8.93 12.12 5.34
C LYS A 137 -7.67 12.40 6.17
N SER A 138 -6.75 11.44 6.23
CA SER A 138 -5.56 11.51 7.07
C SER A 138 -5.88 11.65 8.56
N ILE A 139 -6.92 10.97 9.05
CA ILE A 139 -7.26 10.87 10.47
C ILE A 139 -7.02 9.43 10.95
N VAL A 140 -6.13 9.28 11.92
CA VAL A 140 -5.85 8.05 12.67
C VAL A 140 -6.96 7.87 13.72
N PRO A 141 -7.62 6.70 13.76
CA PRO A 141 -8.67 6.44 14.74
C PRO A 141 -8.11 6.32 16.16
N GLU A 142 -8.98 6.50 17.17
CA GLU A 142 -8.61 6.32 18.60
C GLU A 142 -8.05 4.94 18.92
N THR A 143 -8.47 3.91 18.18
CA THR A 143 -7.96 2.55 18.32
C THR A 143 -6.56 2.36 17.72
N GLY A 144 -6.00 3.39 17.08
CA GLY A 144 -4.74 3.32 16.34
C GLY A 144 -4.85 2.52 15.03
N ILE A 145 -3.71 2.38 14.36
CA ILE A 145 -3.54 1.50 13.21
C ILE A 145 -2.54 0.42 13.63
N SER A 146 -2.97 -0.85 13.61
CA SER A 146 -2.07 -1.96 13.93
C SER A 146 -1.33 -2.40 12.66
N PHE A 147 -0.01 -2.41 12.75
CA PHE A 147 0.90 -2.88 11.72
C PHE A 147 1.41 -4.30 12.04
N GLU A 148 1.85 -5.01 11.02
CA GLU A 148 2.37 -6.39 11.11
C GLU A 148 3.89 -6.44 11.06
N VAL A 149 4.49 -5.54 10.29
CA VAL A 149 5.93 -5.47 10.01
C VAL A 149 6.52 -4.16 10.51
N LEU A 150 5.80 -3.05 10.34
CA LEU A 150 6.24 -1.74 10.82
C LEU A 150 5.96 -1.60 12.31
N ASP A 151 6.93 -1.06 13.05
CA ASP A 151 6.78 -0.78 14.49
C ASP A 151 6.22 0.64 14.74
N TRP A 152 5.45 1.18 13.80
CA TRP A 152 5.00 2.58 13.86
C TRP A 152 3.87 2.77 14.86
N GLU A 153 4.10 3.64 15.83
CA GLU A 153 3.09 4.09 16.78
C GLU A 153 2.49 5.42 16.32
N LEU A 154 1.36 5.35 15.64
CA LEU A 154 0.66 6.54 15.15
C LEU A 154 -0.32 7.05 16.20
N SER A 155 -0.11 8.29 16.64
CA SER A 155 -1.03 8.96 17.57
C SER A 155 -2.41 9.17 16.92
N PRO A 156 -3.51 8.99 17.69
CA PRO A 156 -4.85 9.37 17.23
C PRO A 156 -4.92 10.82 16.76
N GLY A 157 -5.80 11.10 15.80
CA GLY A 157 -5.98 12.43 15.23
C GLY A 157 -5.30 12.58 13.87
N ARG A 158 -4.69 13.74 13.58
CA ARG A 158 -4.12 13.99 12.26
C ARG A 158 -2.91 13.08 12.04
N LEU A 159 -2.92 12.33 10.92
CA LEU A 159 -1.81 11.47 10.52
C LEU A 159 -0.54 12.30 10.29
N GLU A 160 0.51 11.91 11.00
CA GLU A 160 1.86 12.44 10.88
C GLU A 160 2.82 11.33 10.42
N ILE A 161 3.39 11.52 9.23
CA ILE A 161 4.46 10.69 8.69
C ILE A 161 5.77 11.47 8.85
N THR A 162 6.57 11.04 9.81
CA THR A 162 7.88 11.63 10.10
C THR A 162 8.88 11.23 9.01
N HIS A 163 10.04 11.89 9.01
CA HIS A 163 11.16 11.48 8.17
C HIS A 163 11.58 10.03 8.45
N GLU A 164 11.73 9.67 9.73
CA GLU A 164 12.11 8.33 10.17
C GLU A 164 11.10 7.26 9.75
N HIS A 165 9.79 7.54 9.81
CA HIS A 165 8.79 6.62 9.26
C HIS A 165 9.06 6.35 7.78
N PHE A 166 9.28 7.39 6.98
CA PHE A 166 9.52 7.20 5.54
C PHE A 166 10.80 6.38 5.25
N LEU A 167 11.88 6.62 6.02
CA LEU A 167 13.13 5.86 5.90
C LEU A 167 12.95 4.40 6.34
N ASP A 168 12.34 4.16 7.50
CA ASP A 168 12.10 2.80 8.03
C ASP A 168 11.24 1.97 7.08
N PHE A 169 10.26 2.56 6.39
CA PHE A 169 9.54 1.86 5.32
C PHE A 169 10.47 1.43 4.18
N ASN A 170 11.31 2.33 3.68
CA ASN A 170 12.22 2.00 2.58
C ASN A 170 13.23 0.93 3.01
N ASP A 171 13.78 1.05 4.21
CA ASP A 171 14.70 0.06 4.78
C ASP A 171 14.03 -1.30 4.96
N ALA A 172 12.74 -1.33 5.36
CA ALA A 172 11.97 -2.56 5.41
C ALA A 172 11.79 -3.20 4.02
N VAL A 173 11.62 -2.41 2.97
CA VAL A 173 11.53 -2.91 1.58
C VAL A 173 12.87 -3.42 1.07
N ARG A 174 13.98 -2.74 1.41
CA ARG A 174 15.35 -3.12 1.03
C ARG A 174 15.85 -4.35 1.77
N GLY A 175 15.45 -4.48 3.03
CA GLY A 175 15.96 -5.49 3.95
C GLY A 175 15.14 -6.79 3.98
N GLU A 176 15.33 -7.55 5.04
CA GLU A 176 14.71 -8.87 5.23
C GLU A 176 13.20 -8.80 5.52
N ARG A 177 12.63 -7.61 5.69
CA ARG A 177 11.22 -7.39 6.00
C ARG A 177 10.32 -7.47 4.75
N MET A 178 10.87 -7.39 3.53
CA MET A 178 10.16 -7.59 2.27
C MET A 178 9.93 -9.09 1.98
N LYS A 179 9.12 -9.73 2.85
CA LYS A 179 8.81 -11.16 2.74
C LYS A 179 7.61 -11.38 1.84
N ILE A 180 7.87 -11.82 0.62
CA ILE A 180 6.83 -12.22 -0.33
C ILE A 180 6.69 -13.73 -0.26
N HIS A 181 5.47 -14.19 -0.01
CA HIS A 181 5.12 -15.60 -0.09
C HIS A 181 3.79 -15.78 -0.81
N SER A 182 3.50 -17.01 -1.19
CA SER A 182 2.25 -17.37 -1.86
C SER A 182 1.46 -18.36 -1.03
N CYS A 183 0.15 -18.19 -0.98
CA CYS A 183 -0.73 -19.18 -0.38
C CYS A 183 -1.69 -19.72 -1.45
N LYS A 184 -1.30 -20.74 -2.20
CA LYS A 184 -2.21 -21.35 -3.18
C LYS A 184 -3.11 -22.39 -2.51
N GLN A 185 -4.36 -22.51 -2.96
CA GLN A 185 -5.20 -23.63 -2.57
C GLN A 185 -4.56 -24.94 -3.01
N SER A 186 -4.73 -26.00 -2.22
CA SER A 186 -4.30 -27.33 -2.63
C SER A 186 -5.03 -27.77 -3.91
N PRO A 187 -4.41 -28.59 -4.77
CA PRO A 187 -5.07 -29.14 -5.96
C PRO A 187 -6.39 -29.84 -5.66
N GLU A 188 -6.51 -30.46 -4.48
CA GLU A 188 -7.72 -31.11 -3.98
C GLU A 188 -8.83 -30.09 -3.72
N MET A 189 -8.51 -29.00 -3.02
CA MET A 189 -9.47 -27.94 -2.74
C MET A 189 -9.93 -27.24 -4.01
N GLU A 190 -9.04 -27.04 -4.99
CA GLU A 190 -9.40 -26.46 -6.29
C GLU A 190 -10.44 -27.33 -7.03
N LYS A 191 -10.27 -28.66 -6.99
CA LYS A 191 -11.26 -29.60 -7.56
C LYS A 191 -12.60 -29.50 -6.84
N ILE A 192 -12.59 -29.45 -5.50
CA ILE A 192 -13.83 -29.29 -4.72
C ILE A 192 -14.50 -27.96 -5.04
N PHE A 193 -13.73 -26.87 -5.12
CA PHE A 193 -14.20 -25.53 -5.43
C PHE A 193 -14.90 -25.46 -6.79
N GLN A 194 -14.40 -26.17 -7.80
CA GLN A 194 -15.09 -26.29 -9.10
C GLN A 194 -16.44 -27.00 -9.02
N LEU A 195 -16.63 -27.91 -8.07
CA LEU A 195 -17.89 -28.63 -7.85
C LEU A 195 -18.87 -27.90 -6.91
N MET A 196 -18.43 -26.81 -6.28
CA MET A 196 -19.28 -25.97 -5.41
C MET A 196 -20.32 -25.19 -6.21
N THR A 197 -21.50 -25.03 -5.60
CA THR A 197 -22.53 -24.08 -6.07
C THR A 197 -22.06 -22.64 -5.90
N LYS A 198 -22.68 -21.68 -6.60
CA LYS A 198 -22.37 -20.25 -6.47
C LYS A 198 -22.45 -19.74 -5.02
N LYS A 199 -23.40 -20.24 -4.23
CA LYS A 199 -23.59 -19.86 -2.81
C LYS A 199 -22.47 -20.42 -1.93
N GLU A 200 -22.07 -21.67 -2.17
CA GLU A 200 -20.96 -22.32 -1.46
C GLU A 200 -19.64 -21.63 -1.77
N ARG A 201 -19.34 -21.37 -3.06
CA ARG A 201 -18.14 -20.64 -3.48
C ARG A 201 -18.02 -19.29 -2.79
N ARG A 202 -19.11 -18.50 -2.79
CA ARG A 202 -19.12 -17.20 -2.10
C ARG A 202 -18.81 -17.33 -0.61
N ARG A 203 -19.42 -18.29 0.09
CA ARG A 203 -19.15 -18.51 1.52
C ARG A 203 -17.72 -18.97 1.79
N PHE A 204 -17.17 -19.83 0.92
CA PHE A 204 -15.78 -20.24 1.01
C PHE A 204 -14.84 -19.06 0.76
N GLU A 205 -15.04 -18.29 -0.31
CA GLU A 205 -14.26 -17.10 -0.61
C GLU A 205 -14.30 -16.06 0.52
N ASP A 206 -15.49 -15.79 1.08
CA ASP A 206 -15.65 -14.86 2.20
C ASP A 206 -14.90 -15.35 3.45
N PHE A 207 -14.91 -16.66 3.72
CA PHE A 207 -14.11 -17.26 4.79
C PHE A 207 -12.59 -17.19 4.49
N TYR A 208 -12.19 -17.47 3.26
CA TYR A 208 -10.79 -17.56 2.84
C TYR A 208 -10.12 -16.18 2.75
N LYS A 209 -10.91 -15.10 2.62
CA LYS A 209 -10.46 -13.69 2.70
C LYS A 209 -10.13 -13.23 4.12
N ILE A 210 -10.61 -13.94 5.15
CA ILE A 210 -10.29 -13.59 6.54
C ILE A 210 -8.79 -13.82 6.76
N LYS A 211 -8.11 -12.80 7.32
CA LYS A 211 -6.66 -12.85 7.59
C LYS A 211 -6.32 -14.10 8.43
N GLY A 212 -5.21 -14.75 8.11
CA GLY A 212 -4.75 -15.95 8.82
C GLY A 212 -5.42 -17.25 8.38
N ASN A 213 -6.65 -17.24 7.84
CA ASN A 213 -7.29 -18.48 7.40
C ASN A 213 -6.53 -19.14 6.24
N ARG A 214 -6.16 -18.32 5.26
CA ARG A 214 -5.38 -18.74 4.10
C ARG A 214 -3.92 -19.05 4.44
N GLU A 215 -3.32 -18.29 5.34
CA GLU A 215 -1.91 -18.40 5.72
C GLU A 215 -1.64 -19.61 6.62
N ASN A 216 -2.58 -19.95 7.51
CA ASN A 216 -2.46 -21.06 8.46
C ASN A 216 -3.23 -22.32 8.02
N ASP A 217 -3.64 -22.39 6.75
CA ASP A 217 -4.41 -23.50 6.17
C ASP A 217 -5.61 -23.94 7.02
N VAL A 218 -6.39 -22.95 7.50
CA VAL A 218 -7.53 -23.20 8.38
C VAL A 218 -8.64 -23.89 7.58
N GLU A 219 -9.05 -25.07 8.04
CA GLU A 219 -10.12 -25.84 7.40
C GLU A 219 -11.43 -25.02 7.36
N TRP A 220 -12.02 -24.91 6.16
CA TRP A 220 -13.30 -24.22 6.00
C TRP A 220 -14.43 -24.99 6.71
N PRO A 221 -15.19 -24.37 7.64
CA PRO A 221 -16.24 -25.06 8.38
C PRO A 221 -17.34 -25.68 7.51
N GLY A 222 -17.55 -25.15 6.29
CA GLY A 222 -18.52 -25.66 5.34
C GLY A 222 -18.06 -26.88 4.55
N LEU A 223 -16.80 -27.30 4.65
CA LEU A 223 -16.20 -28.30 3.78
C LEU A 223 -16.93 -29.65 3.87
N LYS A 224 -17.21 -30.14 5.08
CA LYS A 224 -17.92 -31.41 5.30
C LYS A 224 -19.30 -31.44 4.65
N GLN A 225 -20.06 -30.34 4.75
CA GLN A 225 -21.39 -30.26 4.13
C GLN A 225 -21.31 -30.31 2.61
N VAL A 226 -20.32 -29.64 2.01
CA VAL A 226 -20.09 -29.66 0.56
C VAL A 226 -19.69 -31.04 0.08
N LEU A 227 -18.77 -31.71 0.78
CA LEU A 227 -18.34 -33.07 0.44
C LEU A 227 -19.52 -34.06 0.45
N ASN A 228 -20.33 -34.04 1.51
CA ASN A 228 -21.52 -34.89 1.60
C ASN A 228 -22.50 -34.64 0.44
N ARG A 229 -22.73 -33.38 0.06
CA ARG A 229 -23.58 -33.04 -1.09
C ARG A 229 -23.00 -33.58 -2.39
N ILE A 230 -21.69 -33.42 -2.61
CA ILE A 230 -21.02 -33.89 -3.83
C ILE A 230 -21.11 -35.42 -3.94
N GLU A 231 -20.94 -36.14 -2.83
CA GLU A 231 -21.07 -37.60 -2.79
C GLU A 231 -22.51 -38.05 -3.08
N GLN A 232 -23.51 -37.43 -2.44
CA GLN A 232 -24.92 -37.73 -2.71
C GLN A 232 -25.31 -37.51 -4.18
N ALA A 233 -24.82 -36.43 -4.79
CA ALA A 233 -25.07 -36.14 -6.21
C ALA A 233 -24.40 -37.16 -7.16
N LYS A 234 -23.27 -37.76 -6.75
CA LYS A 234 -22.62 -38.83 -7.52
C LYS A 234 -23.41 -40.13 -7.45
N CYS A 235 -23.85 -40.55 -6.25
CA CYS A 235 -24.66 -41.77 -6.08
C CYS A 235 -25.98 -41.71 -6.85
N GLN A 236 -26.66 -40.56 -6.84
CA GLN A 236 -27.92 -40.39 -7.58
C GLN A 236 -27.75 -40.46 -9.10
N LYS A 237 -26.61 -40.03 -9.64
CA LYS A 237 -26.31 -40.15 -11.08
C LYS A 237 -26.05 -41.61 -11.48
N SER A 238 -25.29 -42.35 -10.68
CA SER A 238 -25.01 -43.77 -10.97
C SER A 238 -26.25 -44.65 -10.92
N GLU A 239 -27.27 -44.30 -10.12
CA GLU A 239 -28.55 -45.03 -10.07
C GLU A 239 -29.50 -44.66 -11.23
N SER A 240 -29.32 -43.50 -11.87
CA SER A 240 -30.13 -43.07 -13.02
C SER A 240 -29.58 -43.53 -14.38
N GLU A 241 -28.34 -44.01 -14.41
CA GLU A 241 -27.64 -44.51 -15.61
C GLU A 241 -27.59 -46.06 -15.66
N ALA A 242 -28.12 -46.74 -14.63
CA ALA A 242 -28.27 -48.20 -14.54
C ALA A 242 -29.71 -48.63 -14.85
#